data_AF-A0A9P0FMQ5-F1
#
_entry.id   AF-A0A9P0FMQ5-F1
#
_cell.length_a   1.000
_cell.length_b   1.000
_cell.length_c   1.000
_cell.angle_alpha   90.00
_cell.angle_beta   90.00
_cell.angle_gamma   90.00
#
_symmetry.space_group_name_H-M   'P 1'
#
loop_
_entity.id
_entity.type
_entity.pdbx_description
1 polymer ?
#
loop_
_entity_poly.entity_id
_entity_poly.type
_entity_poly.pdbx_seq_one_letter_code
_entity_poly.pdbx_strand_id
1 'polypeptide(L)' 'MSSDELNDEEKGTNLLVAMQLQKRPEILTKSQIPHMKTKKNEALKQAATELEREIRKPLTISQLMKKVNNMKTRLKKG' A
#
# COMPACT_ATOMS: atom_id res chain seq x y z
N MET A 1 -17.84 -17.78 1.01
CA MET A 1 -16.74 -17.19 1.79
C MET A 1 -17.36 -16.50 2.97
N SER A 2 -16.99 -16.90 4.19
CA SER A 2 -17.55 -16.30 5.41
C SER A 2 -16.96 -14.91 5.63
N SER A 3 -17.70 -14.04 6.32
CA SER A 3 -17.25 -12.67 6.65
C SER A 3 -15.96 -12.65 7.46
N ASP A 4 -15.69 -13.72 8.22
CA ASP A 4 -14.47 -13.86 9.03
C ASP A 4 -13.23 -14.14 8.18
N GLU A 5 -13.35 -14.97 7.14
CA GLU A 5 -12.24 -15.28 6.22
C GLU A 5 -11.80 -14.05 5.41
N LEU A 6 -12.75 -13.21 5.02
CA LEU A 6 -12.47 -11.96 4.31
C LEU A 6 -11.72 -10.95 5.20
N ASN A 7 -11.97 -10.98 6.50
CA ASN A 7 -11.38 -10.04 7.46
C ASN A 7 -9.91 -10.39 7.75
N ASP A 8 -9.58 -11.68 7.79
CA ASP A 8 -8.21 -12.14 8.02
C ASP A 8 -7.33 -11.99 6.77
N GLU A 9 -7.88 -12.20 5.56
CA GLU A 9 -7.20 -11.83 4.31
C GLU A 9 -6.89 -10.33 4.23
N GLU A 10 -7.83 -9.47 4.65
CA GLU A 10 -7.63 -8.01 4.66
C GLU A 10 -6.53 -7.61 5.65
N LYS A 11 -6.53 -8.18 6.87
CA LYS A 11 -5.47 -7.95 7.87
C LYS A 11 -4.10 -8.38 7.37
N GLY A 12 -3.99 -9.57 6.80
CA GLY A 12 -2.74 -10.07 6.22
C GLY A 12 -2.22 -9.14 5.12
N THR A 13 -3.11 -8.71 4.22
CA THR A 13 -2.75 -7.75 3.16
C THR A 13 -2.29 -6.41 3.74
N ASN A 14 -2.95 -5.91 4.78
CA ASN A 14 -2.57 -4.62 5.41
C ASN A 14 -1.19 -4.69 6.07
N LEU A 15 -0.83 -5.82 6.67
CA LEU A 15 0.51 -6.03 7.23
C LEU A 15 1.57 -5.99 6.13
N LEU A 16 1.36 -6.71 5.02
CA LEU A 16 2.28 -6.70 3.89
C LEU A 16 2.44 -5.29 3.30
N VAL A 17 1.33 -4.55 3.13
CA VAL A 17 1.38 -3.14 2.70
C VAL A 17 2.21 -2.30 3.68
N ALA A 18 2.05 -2.47 4.99
CA ALA A 18 2.83 -1.74 5.99
C ALA A 18 4.34 -2.02 5.87
N MET A 19 4.73 -3.29 5.67
CA MET A 19 6.14 -3.67 5.48
C MET A 19 6.72 -3.01 4.22
N GLN A 20 5.95 -2.95 3.14
CA GLN A 20 6.38 -2.30 1.91
C GLN A 20 6.55 -0.78 2.08
N LEU A 21 5.70 -0.14 2.88
CA LEU A 21 5.82 1.28 3.23
C LEU A 21 7.05 1.59 4.09
N GLN A 22 7.43 0.68 5.00
CA GLN A 22 8.64 0.83 5.81
C GLN A 22 9.91 0.79 4.95
N LYS A 23 9.95 -0.08 3.94
CA LYS A 23 11.06 -0.16 2.98
C LYS A 23 11.15 1.07 2.06
N ARG A 24 10.02 1.74 1.82
CA ARG A 24 9.86 2.82 0.83
C ARG A 24 9.13 4.04 1.40
N PRO A 25 9.75 4.78 2.33
CA PRO A 25 9.11 5.90 3.02
C PRO A 25 8.68 7.04 2.07
N GLU A 26 9.29 7.17 0.89
CA GLU A 26 8.92 8.14 -0.15
C GLU A 26 7.44 8.04 -0.57
N ILE A 27 6.82 6.87 -0.47
CA ILE A 27 5.39 6.67 -0.78
C ILE A 27 4.52 7.54 0.14
N LEU A 28 4.93 7.72 1.39
CA LEU A 28 4.19 8.47 2.39
C LEU A 28 4.41 9.99 2.26
N THR A 29 5.52 10.40 1.66
CA THR A 29 5.87 11.81 1.51
C THR A 29 4.99 12.50 0.46
N LYS A 30 4.67 13.77 0.74
CA LYS A 30 4.05 14.71 -0.21
C LYS A 30 5.13 15.72 -0.61
N SER A 31 5.45 15.77 -1.90
CA SER A 31 6.43 16.72 -2.43
C SER A 31 5.94 17.30 -3.75
N GLN A 32 6.26 18.56 -4.00
CA GLN A 32 6.04 19.21 -5.29
C GLN A 32 7.25 19.11 -6.22
N ILE A 33 8.40 18.69 -5.70
CA ILE A 33 9.65 18.55 -6.46
C ILE A 33 9.49 17.43 -7.50
N PRO A 34 9.73 17.67 -8.80
CA PRO A 34 9.51 16.68 -9.86
C PRO A 34 10.23 15.35 -9.62
N HIS A 35 11.52 15.38 -9.27
CA HIS A 35 12.30 14.18 -9.00
C HIS A 35 11.71 13.31 -7.87
N MET A 36 11.18 13.94 -6.81
CA MET A 36 10.54 13.22 -5.71
C MET A 36 9.23 12.56 -6.13
N LYS A 37 8.48 13.17 -7.06
CA LYS A 37 7.28 12.55 -7.65
C LYS A 37 7.64 11.32 -8.48
N THR A 38 8.71 11.39 -9.26
CA THR A 38 9.23 10.24 -10.02
C THR A 38 9.66 9.11 -9.09
N LYS A 39 10.49 9.41 -8.08
CA LYS A 39 10.93 8.43 -7.08
C LYS A 39 9.75 7.75 -6.38
N LYS A 40 8.74 8.53 -5.99
CA LYS A 40 7.51 7.99 -5.40
C LYS A 40 6.76 7.06 -6.36
N ASN A 41 6.62 7.44 -7.62
CA ASN A 41 5.93 6.62 -8.62
C ASN A 41 6.67 5.31 -8.89
N GLU A 42 8.00 5.33 -8.91
CA GLU A 42 8.84 4.12 -9.03
C GLU A 42 8.68 3.21 -7.80
N ALA A 43 8.74 3.79 -6.59
CA ALA A 43 8.51 3.07 -5.36
C ALA A 43 7.11 2.41 -5.31
N LEU A 44 6.08 3.11 -5.80
CA LEU A 44 4.72 2.58 -5.91
C LEU A 44 4.62 1.42 -6.91
N LYS A 45 5.29 1.52 -8.07
CA LYS A 45 5.34 0.43 -9.06
C LYS A 45 5.99 -0.82 -8.45
N GLN A 46 7.15 -0.67 -7.81
CA GLN A 46 7.86 -1.77 -7.17
C GLN A 46 7.02 -2.42 -6.07
N ALA A 47 6.44 -1.62 -5.17
CA ALA A 47 5.60 -2.11 -4.09
C ALA A 47 4.37 -2.86 -4.61
N ALA A 48 3.72 -2.33 -5.66
CA ALA A 48 2.57 -2.99 -6.28
C ALA A 48 2.94 -4.35 -6.87
N THR A 49 4.05 -4.43 -7.61
CA THR A 49 4.54 -5.69 -8.20
C THR A 49 4.94 -6.72 -7.13
N GLU A 50 5.60 -6.31 -6.05
CA GLU A 50 5.95 -7.22 -4.95
C GLU A 50 4.71 -7.74 -4.23
N LEU A 51 3.77 -6.84 -3.91
CA LEU A 51 2.52 -7.22 -3.25
C LEU A 51 1.68 -8.13 -4.12
N GLU A 52 1.57 -7.87 -5.43
CA GLU A 52 0.87 -8.72 -6.38
C GLU A 52 1.43 -10.16 -6.37
N ARG A 53 2.76 -10.31 -6.29
CA ARG A 53 3.42 -11.62 -6.16
C ARG A 53 3.11 -12.30 -4.82
N GLU A 54 3.15 -11.55 -3.72
CA GLU A 54 2.89 -12.07 -2.38
C GLU A 54 1.42 -12.48 -2.19
N ILE A 55 0.47 -11.66 -2.65
CA ILE A 55 -0.97 -11.89 -2.47
C ILE A 55 -1.59 -12.73 -3.59
N ARG A 56 -0.84 -13.00 -4.68
CA ARG A 56 -1.28 -13.73 -5.89
C ARG A 56 -2.56 -13.16 -6.50
N LYS A 57 -2.78 -11.86 -6.35
CA LYS A 57 -3.93 -11.12 -6.91
C LYS A 57 -3.43 -9.82 -7.53
N PRO A 58 -3.97 -9.39 -8.68
CA PRO A 58 -3.59 -8.13 -9.30
C PRO A 58 -3.75 -6.95 -8.36
N LEU A 59 -2.72 -6.12 -8.25
CA LEU A 59 -2.74 -4.92 -7.41
C LEU A 59 -2.26 -3.71 -8.21
N THR A 60 -3.20 -2.84 -8.59
CA THR A 60 -2.87 -1.57 -9.24
C THR A 60 -2.34 -0.55 -8.23
N ILE A 61 -1.57 0.41 -8.72
CA ILE A 61 -1.09 1.55 -7.91
C ILE A 61 -2.24 2.31 -7.25
N SER A 62 -3.36 2.49 -7.95
CA SER A 62 -4.56 3.16 -7.42
C SER A 62 -5.15 2.39 -6.23
N GLN A 63 -5.27 1.05 -6.35
CA GLN A 63 -5.74 0.21 -5.26
C GLN A 63 -4.77 0.21 -4.06
N LEU A 64 -3.47 0.14 -4.32
CA LEU A 64 -2.44 0.28 -3.29
C LEU A 64 -2.58 1.61 -2.55
N MET A 65 -2.64 2.74 -3.28
CA MET A 65 -2.81 4.06 -2.68
C MET A 65 -4.11 4.19 -1.89
N LYS A 66 -5.21 3.57 -2.34
CA LYS A 66 -6.46 3.52 -1.59
C LYS A 66 -6.29 2.77 -0.27
N LYS A 67 -5.62 1.62 -0.26
CA LYS A 67 -5.30 0.87 0.98
C LYS A 67 -4.44 1.72 1.93
N VAL A 68 -3.37 2.32 1.42
CA VAL A 68 -2.50 3.22 2.21
C VAL A 68 -3.29 4.37 2.82
N ASN A 69 -4.17 5.01 2.05
CA ASN A 69 -5.00 6.11 2.55
C ASN A 69 -6.01 5.64 3.61
N ASN A 70 -6.63 4.48 3.42
CA ASN A 70 -7.54 3.88 4.41
C ASN A 70 -6.82 3.55 5.73
N MET A 71 -5.60 3.02 5.65
CA MET A 71 -4.77 2.79 6.85
C MET A 71 -4.48 4.11 7.58
N LYS A 72 -4.11 5.16 6.84
CA LYS A 72 -3.86 6.50 7.42
C LYS A 72 -5.10 7.11 8.05
N THR A 73 -6.27 6.98 7.44
CA THR A 73 -7.51 7.56 7.98
C THR A 73 -8.00 6.81 9.21
N ARG A 74 -7.81 5.48 9.28
CA ARG A 74 -8.09 4.68 10.49
C ARG A 74 -7.26 5.18 11.68
N LEU A 75 -5.97 5.46 11.49
CA LEU A 75 -5.09 5.99 12.54
C LEU A 75 -5.47 7.40 13.02
N LYS A 76 -6.04 8.25 12.16
CA LYS A 76 -6.45 9.62 12.54
C LYS A 76 -7.75 9.69 13.34
N LYS A 77 -8.56 8.64 13.27
CA LYS A 77 -9.85 8.54 13.97
C LYS A 77 -9.74 7.79 15.30
N GLY A 78 -8.62 7.10 15.54
CA GLY A 78 -8.29 6.45 16.79
C GLY A 78 -7.61 7.40 17.77
#